data_AF-A0A261WLQ4-F1
#
_entry.id   AF-A0A261WLQ4-F1
#
_cell.length_a   1.000
_cell.length_b   1.000
_cell.length_c   1.000
_cell.angle_alpha   90.00
_cell.angle_beta   90.00
_cell.angle_gamma   90.00
#
_symmetry.space_group_name_H-M   'P 1'
#
loop_
_entity.id
_entity.type
_entity.pdbx_description
1 polymer ?
#
loop_
_entity_poly.entity_id
_entity_poly.type
_entity_poly.pdbx_seq_one_letter_code
_entity_poly.pdbx_strand_id
1 'polypeptide(L)'
;MDFKLTYWTRRRSANTTLKVQKIETGWHISHVAIFGDADREGVPFLESNLHQDHVKFPNDVGAFLGFVWEQLDSGEIDEERAQAMIQEIGDWITACETSQPVWKIWNS
;
A
#
# COMPACT_ATOMS: atom_id res chain seq x y z
N MET A 1 -12.79 6.51 8.52
CA MET A 1 -13.11 5.80 7.27
C MET A 1 -12.03 4.76 7.09
N ASP A 2 -12.40 3.50 6.89
CA ASP A 2 -11.46 2.38 6.91
C ASP A 2 -11.35 1.78 5.52
N PHE A 3 -10.20 2.03 4.88
CA PHE A 3 -9.84 1.46 3.59
C PHE A 3 -8.93 0.24 3.76
N LYS A 4 -8.86 -0.57 2.72
CA LYS A 4 -7.99 -1.75 2.65
C LYS A 4 -7.07 -1.64 1.45
N LEU A 5 -5.78 -1.81 1.69
CA LEU A 5 -4.77 -1.97 0.65
C LEU A 5 -4.30 -3.43 0.68
N THR A 6 -4.71 -4.22 -0.31
CA THR A 6 -4.34 -5.64 -0.40
C THR A 6 -3.33 -5.88 -1.51
N TYR A 7 -2.25 -6.59 -1.21
CA TYR A 7 -1.23 -6.98 -2.18
C TYR A 7 -0.75 -8.41 -1.92
N TRP A 8 -0.20 -9.05 -2.93
CA TRP A 8 0.42 -10.36 -2.80
C TRP A 8 1.88 -10.27 -2.32
N THR A 9 2.31 -11.20 -1.48
CA THR A 9 3.70 -11.31 -1.02
C THR A 9 4.26 -12.72 -1.25
N ARG A 10 5.47 -12.80 -1.83
CA ARG A 10 6.21 -14.08 -1.99
C ARG A 10 6.48 -14.74 -0.65
N ARG A 11 6.87 -13.95 0.36
CA ARG A 11 7.28 -14.45 1.68
C ARG A 11 6.21 -15.33 2.33
N ARG A 12 4.93 -14.97 2.16
CA ARG A 12 3.79 -15.70 2.74
C ARG A 12 3.06 -16.58 1.72
N SER A 13 3.41 -16.48 0.44
CA SER A 13 2.66 -17.08 -0.67
C SER A 13 1.15 -16.77 -0.60
N ALA A 14 0.80 -15.56 -0.17
CA ALA A 14 -0.56 -15.16 0.15
C ALA A 14 -0.75 -13.65 0.01
N ASN A 15 -2.00 -13.22 -0.02
CA ASN A 15 -2.34 -11.82 0.07
C ASN A 15 -2.15 -11.30 1.49
N THR A 16 -1.59 -10.10 1.60
CA THR A 16 -1.48 -9.30 2.82
C THR A 16 -2.33 -8.05 2.67
N THR A 17 -3.01 -7.63 3.74
CA THR A 17 -3.89 -6.46 3.72
C THR A 17 -3.47 -5.49 4.81
N LEU A 18 -3.13 -4.26 4.41
CA LEU A 18 -3.00 -3.13 5.33
C LEU A 18 -4.36 -2.46 5.50
N LYS A 19 -4.68 -2.07 6.73
CA LYS A 19 -5.78 -1.13 6.98
C LYS A 19 -5.23 0.28 6.83
N VAL A 20 -5.95 1.12 6.11
CA VAL A 20 -5.57 2.49 5.82
C VAL A 20 -6.74 3.39 6.18
N GLN A 21 -6.55 4.28 7.15
CA GLN A 21 -7.59 5.17 7.63
C GLN A 21 -7.20 6.62 7.38
N LYS A 22 -8.08 7.40 6.75
CA LYS A 22 -7.82 8.85 6.57
C LYS A 22 -7.82 9.54 7.93
N ILE A 23 -6.78 10.33 8.17
CA ILE A 23 -6.68 11.30 9.27
C ILE A 23 -6.47 12.71 8.70
N GLU A 24 -6.50 13.74 9.55
CA GLU A 24 -6.38 15.14 9.11
C GLU A 24 -5.04 15.45 8.44
N THR A 25 -3.95 14.80 8.86
CA THR A 25 -2.59 15.05 8.38
C THR A 25 -2.08 14.05 7.34
N GLY A 26 -2.85 13.01 7.03
CA GLY A 26 -2.40 11.89 6.20
C GLY A 26 -3.18 10.61 6.46
N TRP A 27 -2.47 9.50 6.63
CA TRP A 27 -3.07 8.18 6.83
C TRP A 27 -2.66 7.56 8.16
N HIS A 28 -3.59 6.96 8.89
CA HIS A 28 -3.25 5.93 9.87
C HIS A 28 -3.15 4.58 9.15
N ILE A 29 -1.95 4.03 9.07
CA ILE A 29 -1.69 2.73 8.43
C ILE A 29 -1.50 1.70 9.54
N SER A 30 -2.20 0.57 9.45
CA SER A 30 -2.03 -0.50 10.43
C SER A 30 -2.00 -1.89 9.82
N HIS A 31 -1.08 -2.68 10.35
CA HIS A 31 -0.95 -4.13 10.17
C HIS A 31 -0.47 -4.76 11.50
N VAL A 32 -0.14 -6.04 11.49
CA VAL A 32 0.17 -6.82 12.72
C VAL A 32 1.32 -6.21 13.55
N ALA A 33 2.38 -5.74 12.91
CA ALA A 33 3.63 -5.34 13.60
C ALA A 33 4.06 -3.89 13.34
N ILE A 34 3.73 -3.33 12.17
CA ILE A 34 4.11 -1.97 11.78
C ILE A 34 2.82 -1.18 11.55
N PHE A 35 2.61 -0.17 12.40
CA PHE A 35 1.44 0.67 12.38
C PHE A 35 1.75 2.06 12.94
N GLY A 36 0.94 3.05 12.55
CA GLY A 36 0.99 4.40 13.09
C GLY A 36 0.47 5.44 12.10
N ASP A 37 0.57 6.70 12.52
CA ASP A 37 0.17 7.86 11.74
C ASP A 37 1.28 8.25 10.76
N ALA A 38 0.93 8.28 9.50
CA ALA A 38 1.78 8.65 8.39
C ALA A 38 1.33 9.97 7.77
N ASP A 39 2.22 10.55 6.98
CA ASP A 39 1.84 11.63 6.07
C ASP A 39 0.90 11.13 4.95
N ARG A 40 0.55 12.02 4.02
CA ARG A 40 -0.35 11.72 2.90
C ARG A 40 0.20 10.63 1.99
N GLU A 41 1.52 10.52 1.87
CA GLU A 41 2.18 9.51 1.04
C GLU A 41 2.36 8.16 1.79
N GLY A 42 1.95 8.10 3.06
CA GLY A 42 2.06 6.89 3.86
C GLY A 42 3.43 6.70 4.51
N VAL A 43 4.28 7.74 4.55
CA VAL A 43 5.58 7.69 5.21
C VAL A 43 5.40 7.79 6.73
N PRO A 44 6.07 6.94 7.53
CA PRO A 44 7.02 5.89 7.12
C PRO A 44 6.39 4.50 6.95
N PHE A 45 5.10 4.34 7.27
CA PHE A 45 4.52 3.03 7.57
C PHE A 45 4.14 2.19 6.35
N LEU A 46 3.82 2.80 5.20
CA LEU A 46 3.50 2.07 3.97
C LEU A 46 4.70 1.23 3.51
N GLU A 47 5.81 1.90 3.20
CA GLU A 47 7.02 1.24 2.71
C GLU A 47 7.67 0.36 3.78
N SER A 48 7.60 0.76 5.06
CA SER A 48 8.10 -0.07 6.16
C SER A 48 7.40 -1.43 6.21
N ASN A 49 6.08 -1.48 5.99
CA ASN A 49 5.34 -2.75 5.90
C ASN A 49 5.78 -3.59 4.69
N LEU A 50 5.93 -2.97 3.51
CA LEU A 50 6.37 -3.66 2.30
C LEU A 50 7.80 -4.22 2.44
N HIS A 51 8.71 -3.44 3.01
CA HIS A 51 10.08 -3.84 3.27
C HIS A 51 10.18 -4.97 4.31
N GLN A 52 9.34 -4.96 5.36
CA GLN A 52 9.31 -6.03 6.35
C GLN A 52 9.06 -7.40 5.70
N ASP A 53 8.23 -7.45 4.66
CA ASP A 53 7.90 -8.67 3.91
C ASP A 53 8.73 -8.86 2.63
N HIS A 54 9.79 -8.07 2.46
CA HIS A 54 10.70 -8.11 1.30
C HIS A 54 10.00 -7.95 -0.05
N VAL A 55 8.85 -7.28 -0.06
CA VAL A 55 8.07 -7.02 -1.27
C VAL A 55 8.86 -6.11 -2.20
N LYS A 56 8.86 -6.42 -3.50
CA LYS A 56 9.28 -5.52 -4.57
C LYS A 56 8.08 -4.71 -5.01
N PHE A 57 8.24 -3.40 -4.98
CA PHE A 57 7.17 -2.48 -5.29
C PHE A 57 7.73 -1.28 -6.06
N PRO A 58 6.86 -0.55 -6.76
CA PRO A 58 7.23 0.65 -7.50
C PRO A 58 7.62 1.80 -6.57
N ASN A 59 8.64 2.58 -6.95
CA ASN A 59 9.15 3.67 -6.11
C ASN A 59 8.10 4.74 -5.78
N ASP A 60 7.14 5.00 -6.67
CA ASP A 60 6.17 6.09 -6.49
C ASP A 60 4.89 5.66 -5.76
N VAL A 61 4.85 4.48 -5.14
CA VAL A 61 3.64 3.95 -4.49
C VAL A 61 3.04 4.93 -3.46
N GLY A 62 3.89 5.64 -2.73
CA GLY A 62 3.48 6.66 -1.76
C GLY A 62 2.83 7.87 -2.44
N ALA A 63 3.38 8.36 -3.54
CA ALA A 63 2.82 9.50 -4.28
C ALA A 63 1.39 9.23 -4.79
N PHE A 64 1.11 8.01 -5.25
CA PHE A 64 -0.25 7.62 -5.66
C PHE A 64 -1.21 7.58 -4.46
N LEU A 65 -0.76 7.10 -3.30
CA LEU A 65 -1.57 7.11 -2.08
C LEU A 65 -1.82 8.54 -1.58
N GLY A 66 -0.83 9.43 -1.72
CA GLY A 66 -0.96 10.86 -1.47
C GLY A 66 -2.00 11.52 -2.36
N PHE A 67 -1.99 11.21 -3.65
CA PHE A 67 -3.00 11.71 -4.58
C PHE A 67 -4.41 11.27 -4.19
N VAL A 68 -4.62 10.00 -3.80
CA VAL A 68 -5.93 9.55 -3.30
C VAL A 68 -6.36 10.35 -2.08
N TRP A 69 -5.44 10.63 -1.15
CA TRP A 69 -5.73 11.43 0.04
C TRP A 69 -6.26 12.81 -0.33
N GLU A 70 -5.58 13.50 -1.26
CA GLU A 70 -5.93 14.84 -1.70
C GLU A 70 -7.29 14.89 -2.38
N GLN A 71 -7.58 13.94 -3.28
CA GLN A 71 -8.87 13.88 -3.96
C GLN A 71 -10.04 13.60 -3.01
N LEU A 72 -9.79 12.75 -2.00
CA LEU A 72 -10.79 12.42 -1.00
C LEU A 72 -11.01 13.60 -0.02
N ASP A 73 -9.95 14.35 0.30
CA ASP A 73 -10.02 15.55 1.14
C ASP A 73 -10.75 16.71 0.44
N SER A 74 -10.53 16.89 -0.87
CA SER A 74 -11.22 17.90 -1.67
C SER A 74 -12.68 17.54 -2.01
N GLY A 75 -13.10 16.30 -1.75
CA GLY A 75 -14.43 15.80 -2.09
C GLY A 75 -14.64 15.53 -3.59
N GLU A 76 -13.56 15.43 -4.37
CA GLU A 76 -13.60 15.11 -5.80
C GLU A 76 -13.92 13.62 -6.03
N ILE A 77 -13.56 12.78 -5.07
CA ILE A 77 -13.93 11.36 -5.03
C ILE A 77 -14.63 11.03 -3.72
N ASP A 78 -15.49 10.03 -3.77
CA ASP A 78 -16.13 9.45 -2.59
C ASP A 78 -15.31 8.27 -2.02
N GLU A 79 -15.81 7.70 -0.93
CA GLU A 79 -15.16 6.59 -0.23
C GLU A 79 -15.09 5.32 -1.11
N GLU A 80 -16.09 5.08 -1.97
CA GLU A 80 -16.10 3.91 -2.84
C GLU A 80 -15.00 4.03 -3.91
N ARG A 81 -14.89 5.20 -4.55
CA ARG A 81 -13.84 5.45 -5.54
C ARG A 81 -12.46 5.46 -4.89
N ALA A 82 -12.32 6.03 -3.69
CA ALA A 82 -11.05 5.98 -2.95
C ALA A 82 -10.63 4.54 -2.63
N GLN A 83 -11.55 3.68 -2.18
CA GLN A 83 -11.27 2.27 -1.95
C GLN A 83 -10.83 1.56 -3.24
N ALA A 84 -11.47 1.83 -4.37
CA ALA A 84 -11.07 1.27 -5.65
C ALA A 84 -9.64 1.70 -6.04
N MET A 85 -9.32 2.99 -5.94
CA MET A 85 -7.98 3.51 -6.26
C MET A 85 -6.90 2.96 -5.32
N ILE A 86 -7.19 2.81 -4.03
CA ILE A 86 -6.25 2.19 -3.07
C ILE A 86 -6.00 0.72 -3.44
N GLN A 87 -7.02 0.00 -3.93
CA GLN A 87 -6.82 -1.37 -4.40
C GLN A 87 -6.04 -1.41 -5.72
N GLU A 88 -6.23 -0.47 -6.64
CA GLU A 88 -5.41 -0.34 -7.86
C GLU A 88 -3.91 -0.17 -7.51
N ILE A 89 -3.58 0.56 -6.44
CA ILE A 89 -2.21 0.64 -5.90
C ILE A 89 -1.73 -0.73 -5.40
N GLY A 90 -2.57 -1.46 -4.66
CA GLY A 90 -2.26 -2.82 -4.18
C GLY A 90 -2.01 -3.83 -5.31
N ASP A 91 -2.75 -3.70 -6.41
CA ASP A 91 -2.59 -4.52 -7.61
C ASP A 91 -1.28 -4.18 -8.34
N TRP A 92 -0.89 -2.90 -8.37
CA TRP A 92 0.39 -2.47 -8.94
C TRP A 92 1.59 -3.00 -8.15
N ILE A 93 1.51 -2.97 -6.81
CA ILE A 93 2.50 -3.62 -5.93
C ILE A 93 2.59 -5.11 -6.26
N THR A 94 1.44 -5.80 -6.37
CA THR A 94 1.38 -7.23 -6.70
C THR A 94 2.01 -7.53 -8.06
N ALA A 95 1.73 -6.71 -9.07
CA ALA A 95 2.32 -6.87 -10.39
C ALA A 95 3.85 -6.68 -10.36
N CYS A 96 4.35 -5.72 -9.59
CA CYS A 96 5.78 -5.52 -9.41
C CYS A 96 6.44 -6.72 -8.72
N GLU A 97 5.87 -7.18 -7.61
CA GLU A 97 6.37 -8.31 -6.82
C GLU A 97 6.37 -9.63 -7.60
N THR A 98 5.35 -9.85 -8.42
CA THR A 98 5.21 -11.11 -9.19
C THR A 98 6.04 -11.10 -10.47
N SER A 99 6.28 -9.94 -11.08
CA SER A 99 7.03 -9.83 -12.34
C SER A 99 8.56 -9.87 -12.20
N GLN A 100 9.11 -9.75 -10.97
CA GLN A 100 10.55 -9.84 -10.79
C GLN A 100 11.09 -11.21 -11.28
N PRO A 101 12.28 -11.25 -11.92
CA PRO A 101 12.91 -12.48 -12.36
C PRO A 101 13.06 -13.48 -11.22
N VAL A 102 12.90 -14.77 -11.52
CA VAL A 102 13.14 -15.85 -10.56
C VAL A 102 14.33 -16.66 -11.05
N TRP A 103 15.42 -16.63 -10.30
CA TRP A 103 16.61 -17.41 -10.58
C TRP A 103 16.85 -18.41 -9.45
N LYS A 104 17.03 -19.68 -9.82
CA LYS A 104 17.25 -20.79 -8.88
C LYS A 104 18.39 -20.57 -7.88
N ILE A 105 19.39 -19.77 -8.25
CA ILE A 105 20.56 -19.48 -7.41
C ILE A 105 20.37 -18.28 -6.46
N TRP A 106 19.24 -17.59 -6.54
CA TRP A 106 19.05 -16.31 -5.85
C TRP A 106 17.72 -16.19 -5.11
N ASN A 107 16.59 -16.37 -5.80
CA ASN A 107 15.28 -15.95 -5.29
C ASN A 107 14.11 -16.86 -5.74
N SER A 108 14.38 -18.16 -5.93
CA SER A 108 13.36 -19.19 -6.15
C SER A 108 12.82 -19.76 -4.85
#